data_AF-A0A382LEU9-F1
#
_entry.id   AF-A0A382LEU9-F1
#
_cell.length_a   1.000
_cell.length_b   1.000
_cell.length_c   1.000
_cell.angle_alpha   90.00
_cell.angle_beta   90.00
_cell.angle_gamma   90.00
#
_symmetry.space_group_name_H-M   'P 1'
#
loop_
_entity.id
_entity.type
_entity.pdbx_description
1 polymer ?
#
loop_
_entity_poly.entity_id
_entity_poly.type
_entity_poly.pdbx_seq_one_letter_code
_entity_poly.pdbx_strand_id
1 'polypeptide(L)'
;GWSGKLWALEQGRKYVQTHYLVLVDADIILKPGLIKTILSKAKKNDIKLLSLMARLRMSSFWEILLMPAFIFFFKLIYPFRLSNSSNSKIAAAAGGCILLETEILKELGGFKSIQNALIDDCALAKKVKQSGYKTWTGLTHSVISTRRYDKLSIIREMITRTAYTQLHYSPLLLLFCTILMIIAFLIPVAAILQTQSIIMIMGLITLCIQAICYLPILRYYSLNPLYAVLLPFIGMLYLFFTLNSAYCYYFSKGICWKDRYYKN
;
A
#
# COMPACT_ATOMS: atom_id res chain seq x y z
N GLY A 1 -6.84 -21.53 -1.29
CA GLY A 1 -6.45 -22.07 0.03
C GLY A 1 -5.98 -20.94 0.93
N TRP A 2 -5.88 -21.14 2.24
CA TRP A 2 -5.46 -20.08 3.17
C TRP A 2 -4.04 -19.58 2.90
N SER A 3 -3.81 -18.27 3.02
CA SER A 3 -2.47 -17.74 3.24
C SER A 3 -1.98 -18.09 4.66
N GLY A 4 -0.67 -18.24 4.85
CA GLY A 4 -0.10 -18.51 6.17
C GLY A 4 -0.43 -17.43 7.21
N LYS A 5 -0.52 -16.16 6.77
CA LYS A 5 -0.92 -15.02 7.62
C LYS A 5 -2.38 -15.17 8.06
N LEU A 6 -3.31 -15.34 7.11
CA LEU A 6 -4.74 -15.42 7.43
C LEU A 6 -5.08 -16.62 8.29
N TRP A 7 -4.42 -17.77 8.07
CA TRP A 7 -4.64 -18.94 8.91
C TRP A 7 -4.22 -18.69 10.36
N ALA A 8 -3.05 -18.08 10.57
CA ALA A 8 -2.57 -17.73 11.90
C ALA A 8 -3.50 -16.71 12.60
N LEU A 9 -3.96 -15.70 11.86
CA LEU A 9 -4.93 -14.73 12.35
C LEU A 9 -6.25 -15.39 12.75
N GLU A 10 -6.75 -16.34 11.96
CA GLU A 10 -7.98 -17.07 12.30
C GLU A 10 -7.84 -17.93 13.56
N GLN A 11 -6.69 -18.58 13.76
CA GLN A 11 -6.46 -19.33 15.01
C GLN A 11 -6.43 -18.38 16.21
N GLY A 12 -5.71 -17.26 16.11
CA GLY A 12 -5.64 -16.26 17.18
C GLY A 12 -7.00 -15.64 17.50
N ARG A 13 -7.80 -15.31 16.47
CA ARG A 13 -9.14 -14.72 16.60
C ARG A 13 -10.06 -15.52 17.50
N LYS A 14 -9.98 -16.86 17.49
CA LYS A 14 -10.84 -17.75 18.29
C LYS A 14 -10.68 -17.56 19.80
N TYR A 15 -9.53 -17.06 20.24
CA TYR A 15 -9.25 -16.79 21.66
C TYR A 15 -9.63 -15.37 22.08
N VAL A 16 -10.03 -14.49 21.14
CA VAL A 16 -10.39 -13.10 21.44
C VAL A 16 -11.85 -13.01 21.85
N GLN A 17 -12.08 -12.62 23.10
CA GLN A 17 -13.42 -12.39 23.68
C GLN A 17 -13.73 -10.91 23.90
N THR A 18 -12.76 -10.02 23.68
CA THR A 18 -12.94 -8.58 23.84
C THR A 18 -13.80 -8.00 22.73
N HIS A 19 -14.52 -6.91 23.02
CA HIS A 19 -15.40 -6.24 22.05
C HIS A 19 -14.64 -5.70 20.83
N TYR A 20 -13.39 -5.28 21.02
CA TYR A 20 -12.47 -4.91 19.94
C TYR A 20 -11.29 -5.88 19.88
N LEU A 21 -10.77 -6.06 18.68
CA LEU A 21 -9.52 -6.77 18.41
C LEU A 21 -8.54 -5.85 17.69
N VAL A 22 -7.25 -6.06 17.95
CA VAL A 22 -6.17 -5.32 17.30
C VAL A 22 -5.25 -6.32 16.62
N LEU A 23 -5.06 -6.14 15.32
CA LEU A 23 -4.10 -6.87 14.52
C LEU A 23 -2.82 -6.05 14.44
N VAL A 24 -1.68 -6.66 14.76
CA VAL A 24 -0.36 -6.01 14.73
C VAL A 24 0.61 -6.95 14.02
N ASP A 25 1.33 -6.44 13.03
CA ASP A 25 2.37 -7.25 12.37
C ASP A 25 3.57 -7.41 13.32
N ALA A 26 4.29 -8.53 13.23
CA ALA A 26 5.34 -8.89 14.19
C ALA A 26 6.55 -7.92 14.21
N ASP A 27 6.74 -7.13 13.15
CA ASP A 27 7.81 -6.13 13.03
C ASP A 27 7.40 -4.72 13.49
N ILE A 28 6.23 -4.58 14.12
CA ILE A 28 5.64 -3.28 14.46
C ILE A 28 5.85 -2.93 15.93
N ILE A 29 6.28 -1.69 16.15
CA ILE A 29 6.32 -1.05 17.47
C ILE A 29 5.22 0.01 17.53
N LEU A 30 4.41 -0.05 18.58
CA LEU A 30 3.36 0.93 18.87
C LEU A 30 3.85 1.93 19.92
N LYS A 31 3.67 3.23 19.66
CA LYS A 31 3.94 4.25 20.68
C LYS A 31 2.91 4.16 21.84
N PRO A 32 3.32 4.46 23.08
CA PRO A 32 2.41 4.51 24.23
C PRO A 32 1.17 5.38 23.95
N GLY A 33 0.01 4.93 24.42
CA GLY A 33 -1.26 5.63 24.26
C GLY A 33 -1.98 5.41 22.91
N LEU A 34 -1.32 4.84 21.90
CA LEU A 34 -1.92 4.66 20.57
C LEU A 34 -3.25 3.90 20.59
N ILE A 35 -3.31 2.77 21.31
CA ILE A 35 -4.52 1.93 21.37
C ILE A 35 -5.71 2.73 21.93
N LYS A 36 -5.50 3.52 22.99
CA LYS A 36 -6.53 4.40 23.55
C LYS A 36 -6.99 5.44 22.53
N THR A 37 -6.07 6.03 21.78
CA THR A 37 -6.38 7.04 20.75
C THR A 37 -7.19 6.45 19.60
N ILE A 38 -6.79 5.30 19.05
CA ILE A 38 -7.53 4.68 17.93
C ILE A 38 -8.90 4.17 18.37
N LEU A 39 -9.01 3.64 19.58
CA LEU A 39 -10.27 3.19 20.15
C LEU A 39 -11.23 4.37 20.36
N SER A 40 -10.75 5.48 20.94
CA SER A 40 -11.55 6.70 21.11
C SER A 40 -12.01 7.26 19.77
N LYS A 41 -11.12 7.30 18.77
CA LYS A 41 -11.46 7.74 17.41
C LYS A 41 -12.49 6.82 16.76
N ALA A 42 -12.34 5.52 16.90
CA ALA A 42 -13.27 4.54 16.33
C ALA A 42 -14.66 4.71 16.91
N LYS A 43 -14.78 4.77 18.25
CA LYS A 43 -16.04 5.02 18.95
C LYS A 43 -16.69 6.35 18.57
N LYS A 44 -15.93 7.45 18.61
CA LYS A 44 -16.44 8.80 18.32
C LYS A 44 -17.02 8.93 16.91
N ASN A 45 -16.48 8.19 15.94
CA ASN A 45 -16.82 8.34 14.53
C ASN A 45 -17.59 7.14 13.95
N ASP A 46 -17.99 6.20 14.80
CA ASP A 46 -18.58 4.90 14.47
C ASP A 46 -17.82 4.16 13.35
N ILE A 47 -16.49 4.05 13.52
CA ILE A 47 -15.62 3.34 12.58
C ILE A 47 -15.46 1.90 13.05
N LYS A 48 -15.88 0.94 12.23
CA LYS A 48 -15.83 -0.50 12.56
C LYS A 48 -14.50 -1.14 12.22
N LEU A 49 -13.77 -0.60 11.25
CA LEU A 49 -12.40 -0.98 10.90
C LEU A 49 -11.55 0.27 10.78
N LEU A 50 -10.52 0.40 11.62
CA LEU A 50 -9.55 1.48 11.59
C LEU A 50 -8.16 0.88 11.31
N SER A 51 -7.62 1.20 10.14
CA SER A 51 -6.30 0.75 9.69
C SER A 51 -5.30 1.90 9.75
N LEU A 52 -4.14 1.62 10.33
CA LEU A 52 -3.02 2.53 10.39
C LEU A 52 -1.86 1.98 9.60
N MET A 53 -1.52 2.67 8.52
CA MET A 53 -0.32 2.37 7.76
C MET A 53 0.90 2.70 8.60
N ALA A 54 1.76 1.69 8.80
CA ALA A 54 2.99 1.87 9.56
C ALA A 54 3.93 2.89 8.92
N ARG A 55 4.58 3.70 9.75
CA ARG A 55 5.75 4.49 9.36
C ARG A 55 6.89 3.53 9.05
N LEU A 56 7.28 3.48 7.78
CA LEU A 56 8.39 2.67 7.31
C LEU A 56 9.73 3.31 7.68
N ARG A 57 10.76 2.47 7.83
CA ARG A 57 12.13 2.90 8.06
C ARG A 57 12.69 3.59 6.81
N MET A 58 13.38 4.73 7.02
CA MET A 58 13.99 5.56 5.98
C MET A 58 15.47 5.81 6.31
N SER A 59 16.27 4.75 6.46
CA SER A 59 17.66 4.86 6.92
C SER A 59 18.69 4.65 5.82
N SER A 60 18.46 3.70 4.90
CA SER A 60 19.36 3.46 3.77
C SER A 60 19.04 4.33 2.56
N PHE A 61 19.98 4.44 1.63
CA PHE A 61 19.77 5.15 0.36
C PHE A 61 18.54 4.62 -0.40
N TRP A 62 18.41 3.30 -0.54
CA TRP A 62 17.30 2.68 -1.25
C TRP A 62 15.97 2.83 -0.52
N GLU A 63 15.98 2.82 0.82
CA GLU A 63 14.79 3.12 1.62
C GLU A 63 14.31 4.55 1.37
N ILE A 64 15.22 5.53 1.50
CA ILE A 64 14.92 6.95 1.31
C ILE A 64 14.40 7.21 -0.11
N LEU A 65 14.97 6.55 -1.11
CA LEU A 65 14.61 6.74 -2.51
C LEU A 65 13.26 6.11 -2.88
N LEU A 66 12.99 4.87 -2.47
CA LEU A 66 11.87 4.09 -3.00
C LEU A 66 10.68 3.97 -2.04
N MET A 67 10.92 3.86 -0.73
CA MET A 67 9.83 3.58 0.21
C MET A 67 8.81 4.73 0.34
N PRO A 68 9.16 6.02 0.29
CA PRO A 68 8.15 7.08 0.26
C PRO A 68 7.34 7.01 -1.04
N ALA A 69 7.96 6.65 -2.17
CA ALA A 69 7.24 6.46 -3.44
C ALA A 69 6.27 5.28 -3.37
N PHE A 70 6.60 4.19 -2.68
CA PHE A 70 5.65 3.10 -2.39
C PHE A 70 4.37 3.63 -1.73
N ILE A 71 4.50 4.45 -0.68
CA ILE A 71 3.36 5.05 0.03
C ILE A 71 2.58 6.00 -0.90
N PHE A 72 3.29 6.78 -1.68
CA PHE A 72 2.68 7.72 -2.63
C PHE A 72 1.85 6.99 -3.69
N PHE A 73 2.40 5.98 -4.36
CA PHE A 73 1.68 5.16 -5.32
C PHE A 73 0.51 4.41 -4.68
N PHE A 74 0.69 3.88 -3.47
CA PHE A 74 -0.42 3.27 -2.74
C PHE A 74 -1.58 4.24 -2.53
N LYS A 75 -1.31 5.51 -2.21
CA LYS A 75 -2.35 6.55 -2.08
C LYS A 75 -2.96 6.99 -3.40
N LEU A 76 -2.25 6.85 -4.52
CA LEU A 76 -2.82 7.11 -5.85
C LEU A 76 -3.81 6.00 -6.24
N ILE A 77 -3.47 4.74 -5.97
CA ILE A 77 -4.34 3.58 -6.23
C ILE A 77 -5.52 3.57 -5.24
N TYR A 78 -5.26 3.92 -3.98
CA TYR A 78 -6.22 3.93 -2.89
C TYR A 78 -6.29 5.31 -2.22
N PRO A 79 -7.00 6.29 -2.81
CA PRO A 79 -7.14 7.61 -2.21
C PRO A 79 -7.84 7.53 -0.84
N PHE A 80 -7.12 7.84 0.24
CA PHE A 80 -7.65 7.69 1.61
C PHE A 80 -8.92 8.51 1.85
N ARG A 81 -9.06 9.67 1.21
CA ARG A 81 -10.29 10.47 1.30
C ARG A 81 -11.51 9.71 0.77
N LEU A 82 -11.36 9.02 -0.36
CA LEU A 82 -12.42 8.20 -0.94
C LEU A 82 -12.62 6.93 -0.11
N SER A 83 -11.54 6.27 0.30
CA SER A 83 -11.61 5.09 1.18
C SER A 83 -12.36 5.37 2.48
N ASN A 84 -12.19 6.55 3.07
CA ASN A 84 -12.80 6.94 4.34
C ASN A 84 -14.21 7.55 4.18
N SER A 85 -14.69 7.72 2.94
CA SER A 85 -16.04 8.20 2.65
C SER A 85 -17.03 7.05 2.59
N SER A 86 -18.21 7.23 3.19
CA SER A 86 -19.34 6.28 3.08
C SER A 86 -19.86 6.15 1.65
N ASN A 87 -19.70 7.19 0.81
CA ASN A 87 -20.30 7.25 -0.52
C ASN A 87 -19.40 6.65 -1.63
N SER A 88 -18.25 6.09 -1.26
CA SER A 88 -17.32 5.49 -2.21
C SER A 88 -17.23 3.99 -2.02
N LYS A 89 -17.18 3.24 -3.13
CA LYS A 89 -16.90 1.80 -3.10
C LYS A 89 -15.42 1.47 -2.89
N ILE A 90 -14.53 2.48 -2.95
CA ILE A 90 -13.10 2.29 -2.69
C ILE A 90 -12.93 1.95 -1.22
N ALA A 91 -12.21 0.87 -0.94
CA ALA A 91 -11.87 0.45 0.40
C ALA A 91 -10.39 0.10 0.44
N ALA A 92 -9.70 0.64 1.44
CA ALA A 92 -8.28 0.46 1.62
C ALA A 92 -7.98 0.28 3.09
N ALA A 93 -7.09 -0.67 3.36
CA ALA A 93 -6.38 -0.79 4.61
C ALA A 93 -4.95 -1.16 4.26
N ALA A 94 -4.03 -0.58 5.01
CA ALA A 94 -2.63 -0.96 4.96
C ALA A 94 -2.28 -1.51 6.34
N GLY A 95 -1.67 -2.69 6.37
CA GLY A 95 -1.26 -3.37 7.58
C GLY A 95 -0.29 -2.57 8.46
N GLY A 96 0.23 -3.25 9.47
CA GLY A 96 0.99 -2.68 10.57
C GLY A 96 0.18 -2.62 11.85
N CYS A 97 -0.97 -1.95 11.83
CA CYS A 97 -1.91 -1.95 12.97
C CYS A 97 -3.35 -1.74 12.49
N ILE A 98 -4.23 -2.69 12.78
CA ILE A 98 -5.67 -2.62 12.43
C ILE A 98 -6.51 -2.85 13.69
N LEU A 99 -7.39 -1.91 14.02
CA LEU A 99 -8.43 -2.06 15.03
C LEU A 99 -9.74 -2.45 14.34
N LEU A 100 -10.44 -3.44 14.90
CA LEU A 100 -11.72 -3.92 14.38
C LEU A 100 -12.67 -4.30 15.52
N GLU A 101 -13.98 -4.13 15.32
CA GLU A 101 -14.99 -4.71 16.21
C GLU A 101 -15.08 -6.23 16.02
N THR A 102 -14.93 -6.98 17.11
CA THR A 102 -14.86 -8.44 17.08
C THR A 102 -16.15 -9.06 16.56
N GLU A 103 -17.30 -8.52 16.94
CA GLU A 103 -18.62 -9.01 16.48
C GLU A 103 -18.82 -8.79 14.98
N ILE A 104 -18.41 -7.65 14.44
CA ILE A 104 -18.44 -7.40 12.99
C ILE A 104 -17.58 -8.42 12.25
N LEU A 105 -16.37 -8.74 12.75
CA LEU A 105 -15.56 -9.77 12.13
C LEU A 105 -16.24 -11.15 12.13
N LYS A 106 -16.91 -11.51 13.24
CA LYS A 106 -17.62 -12.78 13.36
C LYS A 106 -18.80 -12.85 12.40
N GLU A 107 -19.61 -11.79 12.34
CA GLU A 107 -20.76 -11.67 11.43
C GLU A 107 -20.34 -11.84 9.96
N LEU A 108 -19.16 -11.29 9.60
CA LEU A 108 -18.60 -11.43 8.26
C LEU A 108 -17.96 -12.80 7.97
N GLY A 109 -17.99 -13.74 8.93
CA GLY A 109 -17.44 -15.09 8.78
C GLY A 109 -15.94 -15.20 9.09
N GLY A 110 -15.38 -14.30 9.89
CA GLY A 110 -13.99 -14.31 10.31
C GLY A 110 -13.00 -14.05 9.17
N PHE A 111 -11.74 -14.44 9.36
CA PHE A 111 -10.72 -14.36 8.31
C PHE A 111 -10.92 -15.41 7.22
N LYS A 112 -11.72 -16.45 7.48
CA LYS A 112 -12.12 -17.46 6.48
C LYS A 112 -12.79 -16.82 5.28
N SER A 113 -13.51 -15.75 5.54
CA SER A 113 -14.25 -14.96 4.57
C SER A 113 -13.37 -14.23 3.53
N ILE A 114 -12.06 -14.15 3.78
CA ILE A 114 -11.03 -13.59 2.90
C ILE A 114 -9.86 -14.56 2.68
N GLN A 115 -10.02 -15.86 2.95
CA GLN A 115 -8.94 -16.87 2.91
C GLN A 115 -8.17 -16.96 1.58
N ASN A 116 -8.84 -16.60 0.47
CA ASN A 116 -8.26 -16.60 -0.89
C ASN A 116 -7.87 -15.18 -1.35
N ALA A 117 -7.91 -14.18 -0.46
CA ALA A 117 -7.49 -12.83 -0.80
C ALA A 117 -5.98 -12.79 -1.01
N LEU A 118 -5.57 -12.01 -2.01
CA LEU A 118 -4.15 -11.80 -2.31
C LEU A 118 -3.57 -10.62 -1.52
N ILE A 119 -4.43 -9.67 -1.14
CA ILE A 119 -4.12 -8.51 -0.31
C ILE A 119 -5.13 -8.47 0.83
N ASP A 120 -4.77 -9.15 1.91
CA ASP A 120 -5.63 -9.46 3.04
C ASP A 120 -6.28 -8.21 3.66
N ASP A 121 -5.48 -7.16 3.88
CA ASP A 121 -5.94 -5.95 4.57
C ASP A 121 -7.00 -5.19 3.74
N CYS A 122 -6.73 -4.92 2.47
CA CYS A 122 -7.70 -4.27 1.57
C CYS A 122 -8.94 -5.14 1.34
N ALA A 123 -8.79 -6.47 1.28
CA ALA A 123 -9.93 -7.38 1.16
C ALA A 123 -10.83 -7.32 2.40
N LEU A 124 -10.23 -7.29 3.60
CA LEU A 124 -10.97 -7.12 4.85
C LEU A 124 -11.70 -5.77 4.88
N ALA A 125 -11.02 -4.68 4.56
CA ALA A 125 -11.63 -3.35 4.50
C ALA A 125 -12.78 -3.28 3.49
N LYS A 126 -12.60 -3.89 2.31
CA LYS A 126 -13.64 -3.99 1.29
C LYS A 126 -14.86 -4.74 1.80
N LYS A 127 -14.67 -5.87 2.47
CA LYS A 127 -15.76 -6.68 3.00
C LYS A 127 -16.55 -5.93 4.08
N VAL A 128 -15.87 -5.32 5.05
CA VAL A 128 -16.50 -4.49 6.09
C VAL A 128 -17.30 -3.35 5.46
N LYS A 129 -16.72 -2.67 4.46
CA LYS A 129 -17.39 -1.55 3.78
C LYS A 129 -18.60 -1.98 2.95
N GLN A 130 -18.53 -3.14 2.29
CA GLN A 130 -19.64 -3.70 1.51
C GLN A 130 -20.83 -4.09 2.38
N SER A 131 -20.59 -4.42 3.65
CA SER A 131 -21.65 -4.68 4.64
C SER A 131 -22.23 -3.41 5.27
N GLY A 132 -21.95 -2.23 4.70
CA GLY A 132 -22.52 -0.95 5.14
C GLY A 132 -21.77 -0.27 6.29
N TYR A 133 -20.70 -0.87 6.80
CA TYR A 133 -19.94 -0.29 7.91
C TYR A 133 -18.89 0.72 7.46
N LYS A 134 -18.65 1.71 8.32
CA LYS A 134 -17.65 2.73 8.07
C LYS A 134 -16.24 2.20 8.36
N THR A 135 -15.34 2.42 7.41
CA THR A 135 -13.92 2.09 7.53
C THR A 135 -13.08 3.36 7.49
N TRP A 136 -11.90 3.31 8.10
CA TRP A 136 -10.95 4.42 8.07
C TRP A 136 -9.53 3.91 7.92
N THR A 137 -8.76 4.53 7.03
CA THR A 137 -7.33 4.33 6.86
C THR A 137 -6.57 5.64 6.93
N GLY A 138 -5.35 5.60 7.44
CA GLY A 138 -4.49 6.77 7.50
C GLY A 138 -3.03 6.47 7.86
N LEU A 139 -2.21 7.51 7.68
CA LEU A 139 -0.81 7.52 8.08
C LEU A 139 -0.67 7.91 9.55
N THR A 140 0.35 7.39 10.23
CA THR A 140 0.66 7.73 11.63
C THR A 140 2.13 7.61 11.97
N HIS A 141 2.64 8.48 12.84
CA HIS A 141 4.00 8.36 13.39
C HIS A 141 4.06 7.46 14.64
N SER A 142 2.94 6.86 15.03
CA SER A 142 2.83 6.06 16.25
C SER A 142 2.81 4.55 16.01
N VAL A 143 2.75 4.11 14.76
CA VAL A 143 2.93 2.72 14.33
C VAL A 143 4.24 2.70 13.54
N ILE A 144 5.27 2.03 14.04
CA ILE A 144 6.62 2.08 13.48
C ILE A 144 7.00 0.67 13.03
N SER A 145 7.36 0.49 11.76
CA SER A 145 7.93 -0.78 11.28
C SER A 145 9.44 -0.81 11.51
N THR A 146 9.91 -1.92 12.07
CA THR A 146 11.34 -2.22 12.29
C THR A 146 11.97 -2.97 11.11
N ARG A 147 11.16 -3.35 10.11
CA ARG A 147 11.62 -4.12 8.96
C ARG A 147 12.60 -3.31 8.13
N ARG A 148 13.73 -3.93 7.82
CA ARG A 148 14.83 -3.32 7.07
C ARG A 148 14.71 -3.63 5.58
N TYR A 149 14.92 -2.60 4.76
CA TYR A 149 14.94 -2.69 3.30
C TYR A 149 16.24 -2.10 2.74
N ASP A 150 17.37 -2.48 3.34
CA ASP A 150 18.69 -1.86 3.08
C ASP A 150 19.21 -2.02 1.64
N LYS A 151 18.68 -2.99 0.88
CA LYS A 151 19.12 -3.33 -0.48
C LYS A 151 17.98 -3.20 -1.48
N LEU A 152 18.32 -2.70 -2.68
CA LEU A 152 17.40 -2.63 -3.82
C LEU A 152 16.72 -3.97 -4.12
N SER A 153 17.46 -5.08 -4.02
CA SER A 153 16.93 -6.42 -4.28
C SER A 153 15.75 -6.79 -3.38
N ILE A 154 15.79 -6.38 -2.11
CA ILE A 154 14.72 -6.66 -1.12
C ILE A 154 13.48 -5.83 -1.46
N ILE A 155 13.65 -4.56 -1.83
CA ILE A 155 12.54 -3.68 -2.23
C ILE A 155 11.92 -4.17 -3.55
N ARG A 156 12.77 -4.49 -4.53
CA ARG A 156 12.34 -5.10 -5.80
C ARG A 156 11.53 -6.35 -5.54
N GLU A 157 12.02 -7.27 -4.72
CA GLU A 157 11.31 -8.52 -4.41
C GLU A 157 9.96 -8.25 -3.73
N MET A 158 9.91 -7.32 -2.77
CA MET A 158 8.65 -6.91 -2.12
C MET A 158 7.63 -6.41 -3.15
N ILE A 159 8.03 -5.54 -4.08
CA ILE A 159 7.15 -4.98 -5.11
C ILE A 159 6.77 -6.04 -6.14
N THR A 160 7.75 -6.81 -6.65
CA THR A 160 7.57 -7.88 -7.64
C THR A 160 6.62 -8.96 -7.13
N ARG A 161 6.50 -9.20 -5.82
CA ARG A 161 5.51 -10.14 -5.26
C ARG A 161 4.08 -9.64 -5.30
N THR A 162 3.86 -8.32 -5.25
CA THR A 162 2.51 -7.75 -5.10
C THR A 162 2.02 -6.97 -6.31
N ALA A 163 2.90 -6.49 -7.18
CA ALA A 163 2.51 -5.54 -8.23
C ALA A 163 1.54 -6.14 -9.26
N TYR A 164 1.82 -7.33 -9.81
CA TYR A 164 0.92 -7.94 -10.79
C TYR A 164 -0.36 -8.51 -10.14
N THR A 165 -0.24 -8.92 -8.87
CA THR A 165 -1.38 -9.25 -8.01
C THR A 165 -2.35 -8.08 -7.84
N GLN A 166 -1.85 -6.85 -7.66
CA GLN A 166 -2.68 -5.63 -7.62
C GLN A 166 -3.42 -5.38 -8.93
N LEU A 167 -2.86 -5.84 -10.05
CA LEU A 167 -3.46 -5.79 -11.38
C LEU A 167 -4.32 -7.03 -11.68
N HIS A 168 -4.65 -7.83 -10.67
CA HIS A 168 -5.48 -9.03 -10.79
C HIS A 168 -4.99 -10.02 -11.85
N TYR A 169 -3.68 -10.09 -12.09
CA TYR A 169 -3.06 -10.90 -13.14
C TYR A 169 -3.65 -10.65 -14.54
N SER A 170 -4.19 -9.45 -14.79
CA SER A 170 -4.79 -9.09 -16.07
C SER A 170 -3.76 -8.44 -17.01
N PRO A 171 -3.47 -9.03 -18.18
CA PRO A 171 -2.60 -8.41 -19.18
C PRO A 171 -3.09 -7.04 -19.66
N LEU A 172 -4.41 -6.86 -19.74
CA LEU A 172 -5.03 -5.59 -20.15
C LEU A 172 -4.78 -4.49 -19.11
N LEU A 173 -4.94 -4.81 -17.82
CA LEU A 173 -4.63 -3.85 -16.75
C LEU A 173 -3.14 -3.55 -16.68
N LEU A 174 -2.27 -4.52 -16.96
CA LEU A 174 -0.83 -4.31 -17.05
C LEU A 174 -0.46 -3.38 -18.21
N LEU A 175 -1.03 -3.59 -19.39
CA LEU A 175 -0.82 -2.72 -20.54
C LEU A 175 -1.27 -1.29 -20.24
N PHE A 176 -2.48 -1.13 -19.72
CA PHE A 176 -3.01 0.17 -19.34
C PHE A 176 -2.14 0.87 -18.28
N CYS A 177 -1.74 0.15 -17.23
CA CYS A 177 -0.84 0.65 -16.19
C CYS A 177 0.51 1.08 -16.79
N THR A 178 1.07 0.28 -17.69
CA THR A 178 2.34 0.58 -18.38
C THR A 178 2.25 1.86 -19.19
N ILE A 179 1.21 1.99 -20.02
CA ILE A 179 0.97 3.19 -20.84
C ILE A 179 0.80 4.41 -19.92
N LEU A 180 -0.01 4.31 -18.87
CA LEU A 180 -0.24 5.41 -17.94
C LEU A 180 1.04 5.83 -17.22
N MET A 181 1.88 4.87 -16.80
CA MET A 181 3.16 5.18 -16.16
C MET A 181 4.16 5.80 -17.13
N ILE A 182 4.20 5.38 -18.39
CA ILE A 182 5.03 6.00 -19.43
C ILE A 182 4.57 7.45 -19.67
N ILE A 183 3.26 7.66 -19.84
CA ILE A 183 2.68 8.99 -20.04
C ILE A 183 2.96 9.89 -18.84
N ALA A 184 2.81 9.36 -17.62
CA ALA A 184 3.04 10.12 -16.41
C ALA A 184 4.54 10.43 -16.23
N PHE A 185 5.44 9.44 -16.32
CA PHE A 185 6.81 9.62 -15.83
C PHE A 185 7.88 9.74 -16.92
N LEU A 186 7.67 9.18 -18.11
CA LEU A 186 8.66 9.26 -19.19
C LEU A 186 8.40 10.44 -20.13
N ILE A 187 7.15 10.65 -20.54
CA ILE A 187 6.80 11.70 -21.51
C ILE A 187 7.19 13.10 -21.03
N PRO A 188 6.94 13.52 -19.77
CA PRO A 188 7.33 14.86 -19.33
C PRO A 188 8.85 15.07 -19.34
N VAL A 189 9.63 14.02 -19.08
CA VAL A 189 11.10 14.06 -19.17
C VAL A 189 11.55 14.15 -20.62
N ALA A 190 10.93 13.41 -21.54
CA ALA A 190 11.22 13.53 -22.97
C ALA A 190 10.80 14.90 -23.54
N ALA A 191 9.72 15.48 -23.02
CA ALA A 191 9.18 16.76 -23.43
C ALA A 191 10.12 17.93 -23.15
N ILE A 192 10.82 17.92 -22.00
CA ILE A 192 11.80 18.98 -21.66
C ILE A 192 13.06 18.94 -22.51
N LEU A 193 13.31 17.83 -23.23
CA LEU A 193 14.44 17.70 -24.15
C LEU A 193 14.11 18.16 -25.58
N GLN A 194 12.86 18.55 -25.84
CA GLN A 194 12.44 19.04 -27.15
C GLN A 194 12.83 20.50 -27.34
N THR A 195 13.11 20.89 -28.60
CA THR A 195 13.44 22.27 -28.96
C THR A 195 12.20 23.18 -29.04
N GLN A 196 11.01 22.61 -29.24
CA GLN A 196 9.77 23.38 -29.30
C GLN A 196 9.34 23.86 -27.91
N SER A 197 9.31 25.18 -27.73
CA SER A 197 9.08 25.83 -26.43
C SER A 197 7.79 25.40 -25.72
N ILE A 198 6.70 25.20 -26.47
CA ILE A 198 5.40 24.79 -25.89
C ILE A 198 5.51 23.40 -25.25
N ILE A 199 6.12 22.43 -25.94
CA ILE A 199 6.27 21.05 -25.46
C ILE A 199 7.18 21.02 -24.22
N MET A 200 8.30 21.76 -24.27
CA MET A 200 9.20 21.89 -23.14
C MET A 200 8.51 22.49 -21.91
N ILE A 201 7.73 23.57 -22.08
CA ILE A 201 6.99 24.20 -20.98
C ILE A 201 5.96 23.25 -20.38
N MET A 202 5.21 22.52 -21.21
CA MET A 202 4.24 21.51 -20.73
C MET A 202 4.93 20.39 -19.94
N GLY A 203 6.10 19.94 -20.40
CA GLY A 203 6.95 18.99 -19.67
C GLY A 203 7.35 19.52 -18.29
N LEU A 204 7.88 20.74 -18.23
CA LEU A 204 8.27 21.40 -16.98
C LEU A 204 7.10 21.56 -16.01
N ILE A 205 5.95 22.05 -16.48
CA ILE A 205 4.74 22.19 -15.65
C ILE A 205 4.33 20.83 -15.06
N THR A 206 4.33 19.78 -15.88
CA THR A 206 3.94 18.44 -15.43
C THR A 206 4.91 17.90 -14.37
N LEU A 207 6.22 18.07 -14.56
CA LEU A 207 7.25 17.70 -13.58
C LEU A 207 7.11 18.49 -12.28
N CYS A 208 6.79 19.80 -12.36
CA CYS A 208 6.51 20.63 -11.19
C CYS A 208 5.29 20.13 -10.42
N ILE A 209 4.19 19.81 -11.10
CA ILE A 209 2.97 19.25 -10.48
C ILE A 209 3.30 17.94 -9.78
N GLN A 210 4.04 17.04 -10.43
CA GLN A 210 4.48 15.78 -9.84
C GLN A 210 5.29 15.98 -8.57
N ALA A 211 6.28 16.88 -8.61
CA ALA A 211 7.08 17.22 -7.44
C ALA A 211 6.20 17.75 -6.31
N ILE A 212 5.32 18.72 -6.60
CA ILE A 212 4.38 19.31 -5.62
C ILE A 212 3.48 18.24 -4.99
N CYS A 213 2.92 17.32 -5.79
CA CYS A 213 2.07 16.24 -5.29
C CYS A 213 2.84 15.25 -4.39
N TYR A 214 4.13 15.08 -4.59
CA TYR A 214 4.97 14.16 -3.83
C TYR A 214 5.56 14.78 -2.55
N LEU A 215 5.75 16.10 -2.51
CA LEU A 215 6.28 16.83 -1.35
C LEU A 215 5.59 16.50 -0.01
N PRO A 216 4.25 16.36 0.10
CA PRO A 216 3.61 15.99 1.35
C PRO A 216 4.10 14.66 1.94
N ILE A 217 4.44 13.69 1.08
CA ILE A 217 4.97 12.40 1.52
C ILE A 217 6.42 12.55 2.00
N LEU A 218 7.26 13.30 1.28
CA LEU A 218 8.63 13.57 1.73
C LEU A 218 8.65 14.32 3.06
N ARG A 219 7.80 15.34 3.22
CA ARG A 219 7.62 16.09 4.48
C ARG A 219 7.17 15.19 5.62
N TYR A 220 6.22 14.30 5.36
CA TYR A 220 5.74 13.32 6.35
C TYR A 220 6.88 12.44 6.87
N TYR A 221 7.81 12.02 6.00
CA TYR A 221 8.98 11.24 6.41
C TYR A 221 10.20 12.09 6.84
N SER A 222 10.07 13.41 6.88
CA SER A 222 11.15 14.35 7.19
C SER A 222 12.36 14.23 6.26
N LEU A 223 12.10 13.96 4.97
CA LEU A 223 13.11 13.80 3.93
C LEU A 223 13.36 15.11 3.18
N ASN A 224 14.54 15.20 2.53
CA ASN A 224 14.91 16.35 1.72
C ASN A 224 13.92 16.53 0.53
N PRO A 225 13.28 17.70 0.36
CA PRO A 225 12.40 18.00 -0.78
C PRO A 225 13.01 17.75 -2.16
N LEU A 226 14.34 17.82 -2.30
CA LEU A 226 15.03 17.60 -3.58
C LEU A 226 14.79 16.20 -4.16
N TYR A 227 14.49 15.20 -3.32
CA TYR A 227 14.10 13.87 -3.79
C TYR A 227 12.84 13.89 -4.66
N ALA A 228 12.04 14.97 -4.64
CA ALA A 228 10.87 15.09 -5.50
C ALA A 228 11.19 15.18 -6.99
N VAL A 229 12.36 15.73 -7.34
CA VAL A 229 12.82 15.80 -8.73
C VAL A 229 13.12 14.40 -9.29
N LEU A 230 13.44 13.44 -8.43
CA LEU A 230 13.73 12.06 -8.81
C LEU A 230 12.48 11.22 -9.02
N LEU A 231 11.27 11.76 -8.77
CA LEU A 231 10.02 10.99 -8.90
C LEU A 231 9.81 10.35 -10.28
N PRO A 232 10.12 10.99 -11.43
CA PRO A 232 10.02 10.35 -12.74
C PRO A 232 10.91 9.11 -12.86
N PHE A 233 12.17 9.21 -12.41
CA PHE A 233 13.10 8.09 -12.40
C PHE A 233 12.61 6.96 -11.49
N ILE A 234 12.12 7.29 -10.29
CA ILE A 234 11.53 6.32 -9.36
C ILE A 234 10.30 5.65 -10.00
N GLY A 235 9.43 6.43 -10.66
CA GLY A 235 8.27 5.91 -11.39
C GLY A 235 8.66 4.86 -12.43
N MET A 236 9.72 5.12 -13.21
CA MET A 236 10.23 4.15 -14.19
C MET A 236 10.80 2.88 -13.53
N LEU A 237 11.46 2.99 -12.37
CA LEU A 237 11.88 1.82 -11.60
C LEU A 237 10.68 0.98 -11.11
N TYR A 238 9.62 1.63 -10.63
CA TYR A 238 8.39 0.96 -10.21
C TYR A 238 7.70 0.27 -11.39
N LEU A 239 7.68 0.91 -12.56
CA LEU A 239 7.18 0.29 -13.79
C LEU A 239 7.99 -0.97 -14.13
N PHE A 240 9.32 -0.87 -14.09
CA PHE A 240 10.20 -2.02 -14.32
C PHE A 240 9.92 -3.16 -13.33
N PHE A 241 9.76 -2.87 -12.04
CA PHE A 241 9.42 -3.90 -11.04
C PHE A 241 8.04 -4.51 -11.24
N THR A 242 7.09 -3.74 -11.77
CA THR A 242 5.73 -4.21 -12.11
C THR A 242 5.75 -5.13 -13.33
N LEU A 243 6.51 -4.78 -14.38
CA LEU A 243 6.73 -5.65 -15.52
C LEU A 243 7.48 -6.93 -15.11
N ASN A 244 8.48 -6.81 -14.25
CA ASN A 244 9.20 -7.95 -13.68
C ASN A 244 8.27 -8.87 -12.86
N SER A 245 7.29 -8.31 -12.14
CA SER A 245 6.24 -9.07 -11.45
C SER A 245 5.44 -9.95 -12.42
N ALA A 246 5.01 -9.38 -13.55
CA ALA A 246 4.28 -10.11 -14.57
C ALA A 246 5.16 -11.16 -15.27
N TYR A 247 6.40 -10.80 -15.61
CA TYR A 247 7.37 -11.74 -16.19
C TYR A 247 7.60 -12.94 -15.27
N CYS A 248 7.85 -12.71 -13.98
CA CYS A 248 8.01 -13.79 -13.00
C CYS A 248 6.76 -14.67 -12.89
N TYR A 249 5.55 -14.11 -13.01
CA TYR A 249 4.32 -14.91 -12.97
C TYR A 249 4.20 -15.86 -14.17
N TYR A 250 4.52 -15.41 -15.38
CA TYR A 250 4.40 -16.23 -16.60
C TYR A 250 5.58 -17.18 -16.83
N PHE A 251 6.79 -16.76 -16.49
CA PHE A 251 8.03 -17.45 -16.91
C PHE A 251 8.86 -17.99 -15.75
N SER A 252 8.61 -17.59 -14.51
CA SER A 252 9.24 -18.17 -13.33
C SER A 252 8.25 -19.11 -12.61
N LYS A 253 8.74 -20.12 -11.89
CA LYS A 253 7.93 -21.20 -11.27
C LYS A 253 7.05 -20.74 -10.08
N GLY A 254 6.26 -19.67 -10.21
CA GLY A 254 5.32 -19.19 -9.19
C GLY A 254 5.94 -18.24 -8.15
N ILE A 255 5.09 -17.68 -7.27
CA ILE A 255 5.47 -16.66 -6.27
C ILE A 255 6.41 -17.31 -5.24
N CYS A 256 7.67 -16.86 -5.22
CA CYS A 256 8.68 -17.33 -4.27
C CYS A 256 8.52 -16.64 -2.90
N TRP A 257 8.33 -17.42 -1.84
CA TRP A 257 8.32 -16.97 -0.46
C TRP A 257 9.33 -17.77 0.36
N LYS A 258 10.44 -17.15 0.78
CA LYS A 258 11.47 -17.80 1.62
C LYS A 258 11.79 -19.23 1.12
N ASP A 259 12.16 -19.34 -0.16
CA ASP A 259 12.47 -20.59 -0.84
C ASP A 259 11.30 -21.58 -1.04
N ARG A 260 10.04 -21.11 -0.94
CA ARG A 260 8.85 -21.91 -1.23
C ARG A 260 8.06 -21.32 -2.40
N TYR A 261 7.69 -22.18 -3.34
CA TYR A 261 6.87 -21.84 -4.50
C TYR A 261 5.40 -22.11 -4.19
N TYR A 262 4.56 -21.07 -4.27
CA TYR A 262 3.12 -21.24 -4.26
C TYR A 262 2.61 -21.34 -5.70
N LYS A 263 2.05 -22.48 -6.07
CA LYS A 263 1.17 -22.62 -7.25
C LYS A 263 -0.24 -22.20 -6.86
N ASN A 264 -0.94 -21.52 -7.77
CA ASN A 264 -2.38 -21.31 -7.69
C ASN A 264 -3.11 -22.66 -7.63
#